data_AF-A0A2V7K039-F1
#
_entry.id   AF-A0A2V7K039-F1
#
_cell.length_a   1.000
_cell.length_b   1.000
_cell.length_c   1.000
_cell.angle_alpha   90.00
_cell.angle_beta   90.00
_cell.angle_gamma   90.00
#
_symmetry.space_group_name_H-M   'P 1'
#
loop_
_entity.id
_entity.type
_entity.pdbx_description
1 polymer ?
#
loop_
_entity_poly.entity_id
_entity_poly.type
_entity_poly.pdbx_seq_one_letter_code
_entity_poly.pdbx_strand_id
1 'polypeptide(L)'
;LMMSLAHKWVSNLFGAFYFMGSFLAALMALAVIAIAVRRRMGLASLISSKQLHDLGKLSFGFTVFWAYLMWAQYLVIWYGNLPEETYFIFYRLIGPWKPIGVAVFLMVFVIPFVGLLGVKPKQHPPTFLLFALVSLTGIWLERYLEIVPSINGGAGPALGLPELGVTALFGGLFLLSLGWFAARYPMLSPRLAADTLEREHH
;
A
#
# COMPACT_ATOMS: atom_id res chain seq x y z
N LEU A 1 -1.51 4.62 -18.76
CA LEU A 1 -2.83 3.95 -18.63
C LEU A 1 -3.81 4.75 -17.76
N MET A 2 -3.45 5.16 -16.54
CA MET A 2 -4.39 5.99 -15.75
C MET A 2 -4.49 7.44 -16.22
N MET A 3 -3.37 8.07 -16.59
CA MET A 3 -3.38 9.44 -17.12
C MET A 3 -4.22 9.58 -18.39
N SER A 4 -4.30 8.53 -19.23
CA SER A 4 -5.13 8.54 -20.45
C SER A 4 -6.63 8.59 -20.17
N LEU A 5 -7.08 8.28 -18.94
CA LEU A 5 -8.48 8.46 -18.55
C LEU A 5 -8.84 9.94 -18.39
N ALA A 6 -7.84 10.79 -18.12
CA ALA A 6 -7.98 12.24 -18.00
C ALA A 6 -7.11 12.91 -19.08
N HIS A 7 -7.53 12.81 -20.35
CA HIS A 7 -6.74 13.16 -21.53
C HIS A 7 -6.13 14.58 -21.57
N LYS A 8 -6.68 15.55 -20.82
CA LYS A 8 -6.13 16.91 -20.73
C LYS A 8 -5.13 17.09 -19.59
N TRP A 9 -5.01 16.11 -18.70
CA TRP A 9 -4.16 16.17 -17.52
C TRP A 9 -2.84 15.45 -17.74
N VAL A 10 -1.74 16.14 -17.43
CA VAL A 10 -0.39 15.60 -17.49
C VAL A 10 0.35 15.92 -16.20
N SER A 11 1.15 14.98 -15.72
CA SER A 11 2.02 15.16 -14.56
C SER A 11 3.22 14.24 -14.68
N ASN A 12 4.42 14.81 -14.63
CA ASN A 12 5.68 14.07 -14.67
C ASN A 12 5.89 13.22 -13.42
N LEU A 13 5.34 13.66 -12.27
CA LEU A 13 5.52 13.01 -10.97
C LEU A 13 4.57 11.81 -10.78
N PHE A 14 3.44 11.79 -11.48
CA PHE A 14 2.37 10.81 -11.26
C PHE A 14 2.82 9.36 -11.49
N GLY A 15 3.68 9.11 -12.47
CA GLY A 15 4.24 7.78 -12.70
C GLY A 15 5.06 7.27 -11.52
N ALA A 16 5.92 8.13 -10.96
CA ALA A 16 6.70 7.81 -9.77
C ALA A 16 5.81 7.64 -8.53
N PHE A 17 4.77 8.46 -8.41
CA PHE A 17 3.78 8.35 -7.34
C PHE A 17 3.05 6.98 -7.35
N TYR A 18 2.55 6.56 -8.53
CA TYR A 18 1.92 5.25 -8.69
C TYR A 18 2.87 4.09 -8.34
N PHE A 19 4.09 4.15 -8.86
CA PHE A 19 5.09 3.12 -8.63
C PHE A 19 5.43 3.01 -7.13
N MET A 20 5.61 4.13 -6.45
CA MET A 20 5.91 4.14 -5.02
C MET A 20 4.74 3.69 -4.16
N GLY A 21 3.50 4.07 -4.49
CA GLY A 21 2.31 3.52 -3.84
C GLY A 21 2.22 2.00 -4.01
N SER A 22 2.52 1.50 -5.21
CA SER A 22 2.55 0.05 -5.50
C SER A 22 3.67 -0.66 -4.74
N PHE A 23 4.84 -0.04 -4.61
CA PHE A 23 5.96 -0.58 -3.85
C PHE A 23 5.66 -0.64 -2.34
N LEU A 24 5.03 0.40 -1.79
CA LEU A 24 4.54 0.41 -0.41
C LEU A 24 3.50 -0.71 -0.19
N ALA A 25 2.56 -0.89 -1.12
CA ALA A 25 1.60 -2.00 -1.06
C ALA A 25 2.30 -3.36 -1.05
N ALA A 26 3.35 -3.54 -1.86
CA ALA A 26 4.13 -4.77 -1.88
C ALA A 26 4.82 -5.05 -0.52
N LEU A 27 5.41 -4.03 0.12
CA LEU A 27 6.01 -4.18 1.45
C LEU A 27 4.96 -4.53 2.52
N MET A 28 3.79 -3.88 2.49
CA MET A 28 2.71 -4.16 3.43
C MET A 28 2.11 -5.56 3.20
N ALA A 29 1.92 -5.97 1.94
CA ALA A 29 1.50 -7.33 1.59
C ALA A 29 2.53 -8.37 2.01
N LEU A 30 3.82 -8.09 1.82
CA LEU A 30 4.91 -8.94 2.29
C LEU A 30 4.85 -9.11 3.82
N ALA A 31 4.58 -8.04 4.58
CA ALA A 31 4.41 -8.12 6.03
C ALA A 31 3.23 -9.03 6.42
N VAL A 32 2.07 -8.87 5.76
CA VAL A 32 0.89 -9.73 6.00
C VAL A 32 1.22 -11.20 5.71
N ILE A 33 1.82 -11.49 4.56
CA ILE A 33 2.17 -12.85 4.14
C ILE A 33 3.22 -13.46 5.08
N ALA A 34 4.28 -12.71 5.40
CA ALA A 34 5.34 -13.17 6.31
C ALA A 34 4.77 -13.52 7.68
N ILE A 35 3.89 -12.69 8.25
CA ILE A 35 3.25 -12.95 9.54
C ILE A 35 2.30 -14.16 9.47
N ALA A 36 1.52 -14.30 8.40
CA ALA A 36 0.60 -15.41 8.21
C ALA A 36 1.33 -16.76 8.08
N VAL A 37 2.39 -16.80 7.27
CA VAL A 37 3.20 -18.00 7.04
C VAL A 37 4.06 -18.32 8.26
N ARG A 38 4.61 -17.32 8.95
CA ARG A 38 5.37 -17.48 10.20
C ARG A 38 4.62 -18.31 11.22
N ARG A 39 3.33 -18.02 11.42
CA ARG A 39 2.47 -18.75 12.36
C ARG A 39 2.15 -20.17 11.88
N ARG A 40 1.82 -20.34 10.60
CA ARG A 40 1.40 -21.64 10.06
C ARG A 40 2.53 -22.65 9.87
N MET A 41 3.73 -22.18 9.54
CA MET A 41 4.89 -23.02 9.24
C MET A 41 5.91 -23.08 10.40
N GLY A 42 5.62 -22.47 11.55
CA GLY A 42 6.52 -22.50 12.70
C GLY A 42 7.85 -21.74 12.50
N LEU A 43 7.88 -20.73 11.62
CA LEU A 43 9.10 -20.02 11.22
C LEU A 43 9.51 -18.91 12.20
N ALA A 44 9.18 -19.04 13.48
CA ALA A 44 9.41 -17.97 14.46
C ALA A 44 10.90 -17.67 14.68
N SER A 45 11.77 -18.66 14.49
CA SER A 45 13.23 -18.53 14.56
C SER A 45 13.84 -17.86 13.33
N LEU A 46 13.22 -18.02 12.15
CA LEU A 46 13.70 -17.43 10.89
C LEU A 46 13.15 -16.03 10.64
N ILE A 47 11.88 -15.81 11.01
CA ILE A 47 11.22 -14.51 10.97
C ILE A 47 11.14 -14.05 12.43
N SER A 48 12.26 -13.60 12.96
CA SER A 48 12.36 -13.09 14.32
C SER A 48 11.81 -11.66 14.40
N SER A 49 11.79 -11.10 15.62
CA SER A 49 11.47 -9.68 15.84
C SER A 49 12.43 -8.74 15.09
N LYS A 50 13.65 -9.18 14.77
CA LYS A 50 14.66 -8.40 14.02
C LYS A 50 14.23 -8.20 12.56
N GLN A 51 13.86 -9.29 11.85
CA GLN A 51 13.37 -9.20 10.47
C GLN A 51 12.06 -8.42 10.39
N LEU A 52 11.14 -8.62 11.36
CA LEU A 52 9.91 -7.82 11.42
C LEU A 52 10.20 -6.33 11.65
N HIS A 53 11.18 -6.00 12.50
CA HIS A 53 11.61 -4.63 12.70
C HIS A 53 12.20 -4.01 11.43
N ASP A 54 13.07 -4.73 10.73
CA ASP A 54 13.68 -4.26 9.49
C ASP A 54 12.62 -4.02 8.39
N LEU A 55 11.70 -4.95 8.21
CA LEU A 55 10.56 -4.77 7.31
C LEU A 55 9.69 -3.59 7.75
N GLY A 56 9.43 -3.44 9.05
CA GLY A 56 8.67 -2.32 9.59
C GLY A 56 9.36 -0.95 9.39
N LYS A 57 10.69 -0.88 9.43
CA LYS A 57 11.46 0.34 9.11
C LYS A 57 11.32 0.70 7.63
N LEU A 58 11.41 -0.29 6.74
CA LEU A 58 11.17 -0.07 5.30
C LEU A 58 9.74 0.40 5.06
N SER A 59 8.74 -0.31 5.58
CA SER A 59 7.32 0.07 5.45
C SER A 59 7.04 1.48 5.97
N PHE A 60 7.61 1.86 7.12
CA PHE A 60 7.50 3.21 7.67
C PHE A 60 8.19 4.26 6.78
N GLY A 61 9.42 3.99 6.32
CA GLY A 61 10.14 4.90 5.42
C GLY A 61 9.37 5.17 4.12
N PHE A 62 8.82 4.13 3.50
CA PHE A 62 8.01 4.27 2.29
C PHE A 62 6.63 4.88 2.53
N THR A 63 6.06 4.74 3.73
CA THR A 63 4.87 5.49 4.15
C THR A 63 5.13 7.00 4.15
N VAL A 64 6.26 7.43 4.72
CA VAL A 64 6.68 8.84 4.69
C VAL A 64 6.98 9.30 3.26
N PHE A 65 7.64 8.45 2.47
CA PHE A 65 7.96 8.78 1.08
C PHE A 65 6.72 8.93 0.20
N TRP A 66 5.70 8.10 0.40
CA TRP A 66 4.41 8.25 -0.26
C TRP A 66 3.79 9.62 0.04
N ALA A 67 3.78 10.03 1.31
CA ALA A 67 3.24 11.33 1.70
C ALA A 67 4.04 12.49 1.12
N TYR A 68 5.38 12.36 1.06
CA TYR A 68 6.24 13.32 0.38
C TYR A 68 5.85 13.48 -1.10
N LEU A 69 5.67 12.39 -1.84
CA LEU A 69 5.31 12.48 -3.27
C LEU A 69 3.90 13.03 -3.47
N MET A 70 2.94 12.60 -2.64
CA MET A 70 1.59 13.15 -2.66
C MET A 70 1.61 14.67 -2.46
N TRP A 71 2.34 15.13 -1.43
CA TRP A 71 2.46 16.55 -1.13
C TRP A 71 3.22 17.32 -2.22
N ALA A 72 4.33 16.78 -2.73
CA ALA A 72 5.12 17.41 -3.79
C ALA A 72 4.29 17.57 -5.07
N GLN A 73 3.43 16.60 -5.40
CA GLN A 73 2.50 16.71 -6.52
C GLN A 73 1.42 17.76 -6.26
N TYR A 74 0.78 17.70 -5.09
CA TYR A 74 -0.31 18.59 -4.73
C TYR A 74 0.15 20.06 -4.69
N LEU A 75 1.28 20.35 -4.03
CA LEU A 75 1.76 21.69 -3.79
C LEU A 75 2.05 22.44 -5.10
N VAL A 76 2.70 21.78 -6.07
CA VAL A 76 3.03 22.41 -7.36
C VAL A 76 1.78 22.72 -8.16
N ILE A 77 0.82 21.78 -8.24
CA ILE A 77 -0.44 21.98 -8.97
C ILE A 77 -1.27 23.08 -8.30
N TRP A 78 -1.35 23.07 -6.97
CA TRP A 78 -2.09 24.08 -6.21
C TRP A 78 -1.46 25.47 -6.36
N TYR A 79 -0.13 25.57 -6.26
CA TYR A 79 0.59 26.85 -6.37
C TYR A 79 0.58 27.41 -7.79
N GLY A 80 0.72 26.54 -8.81
CA GLY A 80 0.67 26.95 -10.22
C GLY A 80 -0.73 27.36 -10.69
N ASN A 81 -1.78 26.78 -10.09
CA ASN A 81 -3.19 27.07 -10.33
C ASN A 81 -3.60 27.14 -11.83
N LEU A 82 -3.00 26.27 -12.65
CA LEU A 82 -3.34 26.15 -14.07
C LEU A 82 -4.65 25.37 -14.25
N PRO A 83 -5.66 25.89 -14.98
CA PRO A 83 -6.95 25.21 -15.17
C PRO A 83 -6.84 23.78 -15.72
N GLU A 84 -5.85 23.52 -16.57
CA GLU A 84 -5.59 22.23 -17.21
C GLU A 84 -5.07 21.17 -16.23
N GLU A 85 -4.45 21.57 -15.12
CA GLU A 85 -3.87 20.64 -14.15
C GLU A 85 -4.72 20.51 -12.88
N THR A 86 -5.35 21.61 -12.47
CA THR A 86 -6.09 21.72 -11.21
C THR A 86 -7.36 20.88 -11.19
N TYR A 87 -8.03 20.68 -12.33
CA TYR A 87 -9.31 19.95 -12.38
C TYR A 87 -9.19 18.54 -11.81
N PHE A 88 -8.08 17.84 -12.09
CA PHE A 88 -7.85 16.46 -11.63
C PHE A 88 -7.86 16.37 -10.09
N ILE A 89 -7.23 17.33 -9.42
CA ILE A 89 -7.17 17.42 -7.96
C ILE A 89 -8.50 17.92 -7.38
N PHE A 90 -9.13 18.91 -8.00
CA PHE A 90 -10.41 19.47 -7.56
C PHE A 90 -11.50 18.40 -7.45
N TYR A 91 -11.64 17.55 -8.47
CA TYR A 91 -12.64 16.46 -8.45
C TYR A 91 -12.37 15.40 -7.36
N ARG A 92 -11.17 15.35 -6.78
CA ARG A 92 -10.73 14.31 -5.84
C ARG A 92 -10.64 14.79 -4.39
N LEU A 93 -10.42 16.08 -4.17
CA LEU A 93 -10.25 16.66 -2.83
C LEU A 93 -11.47 17.45 -2.34
N ILE A 94 -12.42 17.75 -3.23
CA ILE A 94 -13.58 18.58 -2.93
C ILE A 94 -14.88 17.83 -3.26
N GLY A 95 -15.99 18.27 -2.67
CA GLY A 95 -17.31 17.73 -2.94
C GLY A 95 -17.46 16.28 -2.45
N PRO A 96 -18.16 15.41 -3.19
CA PRO A 96 -18.53 14.07 -2.72
C PRO A 96 -17.32 13.13 -2.53
N TRP A 97 -16.16 13.45 -3.11
CA TRP A 97 -14.94 12.63 -3.03
C TRP A 97 -14.06 12.95 -1.82
N LYS A 98 -14.30 14.08 -1.15
CA LYS A 98 -13.53 14.49 0.04
C LYS A 98 -13.43 13.41 1.12
N PRO A 99 -14.52 12.68 1.47
CA PRO A 99 -14.41 11.61 2.48
C PRO A 99 -13.42 10.50 2.08
N ILE A 100 -13.39 10.11 0.81
CA ILE A 100 -12.44 9.10 0.30
C ILE A 100 -11.02 9.66 0.32
N GLY A 101 -10.80 10.89 -0.12
CA GLY A 101 -9.48 11.54 -0.05
C GLY A 101 -8.93 11.63 1.37
N VAL A 102 -9.77 11.99 2.34
CA VAL A 102 -9.40 12.01 3.77
C VAL A 102 -9.11 10.60 4.28
N ALA A 103 -9.95 9.60 3.94
CA ALA A 103 -9.71 8.21 4.32
C ALA A 103 -8.37 7.69 3.78
N VAL A 104 -8.05 7.96 2.51
CA VAL A 104 -6.76 7.61 1.90
C VAL A 104 -5.61 8.25 2.67
N PHE A 105 -5.66 9.55 2.93
CA PHE A 105 -4.61 10.23 3.68
C PHE A 105 -4.43 9.66 5.10
N LEU A 106 -5.52 9.35 5.79
CA LEU A 106 -5.46 8.75 7.12
C LEU A 106 -4.90 7.33 7.08
N MET A 107 -5.36 6.49 6.16
CA MET A 107 -5.02 5.07 6.12
C MET A 107 -3.66 4.77 5.52
N VAL A 108 -3.22 5.55 4.52
CA VAL A 108 -1.92 5.36 3.87
C VAL A 108 -0.81 6.09 4.62
N PHE A 109 -1.11 7.23 5.24
CA PHE A 109 -0.09 8.03 5.93
C PHE A 109 -0.30 8.14 7.44
N VAL A 110 -1.34 8.82 7.93
CA VAL A 110 -1.41 9.23 9.35
C VAL A 110 -1.39 8.04 10.31
N ILE A 111 -2.24 7.04 10.07
CA ILE A 111 -2.35 5.85 10.92
C ILE A 111 -1.04 5.03 10.91
N PRO A 112 -0.49 4.62 9.75
CA PRO A 112 0.77 3.88 9.74
C PRO A 112 1.96 4.74 10.18
N PHE A 113 1.96 6.06 9.96
CA PHE A 113 3.01 6.95 10.46
C PHE A 113 3.05 6.94 11.99
N VAL A 114 1.94 7.23 12.65
CA VAL A 114 1.86 7.24 14.12
C VAL A 114 2.07 5.84 14.68
N GLY A 115 1.40 4.84 14.08
CA GLY A 115 1.44 3.45 14.50
C GLY A 115 2.82 2.80 14.38
N LEU A 116 3.51 3.06 13.28
CA LEU A 116 4.86 2.53 13.01
C LEU A 116 5.95 3.52 13.38
N LEU A 117 5.71 4.55 14.19
CA LEU A 117 6.78 5.44 14.66
C LEU A 117 7.68 4.70 15.66
N GLY A 118 7.07 4.04 16.65
CA GLY A 118 7.78 3.29 17.69
C GLY A 118 8.40 1.98 17.21
N VAL A 119 9.33 1.43 18.00
CA VAL A 119 9.97 0.12 17.73
C VAL A 119 9.02 -1.04 18.01
N LYS A 120 8.31 -1.02 19.15
CA LYS A 120 7.44 -2.12 19.60
C LYS A 120 6.36 -2.49 18.56
N PRO A 121 5.65 -1.54 17.94
CA PRO A 121 4.63 -1.86 16.93
C PRO A 121 5.17 -2.60 15.70
N LYS A 122 6.44 -2.36 15.32
CA LYS A 122 7.11 -3.01 14.19
C LYS A 122 7.52 -4.45 14.51
N GLN A 123 7.80 -4.74 15.78
CA GLN A 123 8.26 -6.06 16.25
C GLN A 123 7.11 -6.98 16.65
N HIS A 124 5.98 -6.42 17.08
CA HIS A 124 4.83 -7.18 17.55
C HIS A 124 3.92 -7.56 16.37
N PRO A 125 3.82 -8.85 15.97
CA PRO A 125 3.16 -9.26 14.74
C PRO A 125 1.68 -8.83 14.62
N PRO A 126 0.83 -8.94 15.66
CA PRO A 126 -0.57 -8.49 15.57
C PRO A 126 -0.68 -6.98 15.28
N THR A 127 0.20 -6.19 15.88
CA THR A 127 0.20 -4.73 15.71
C THR A 127 0.70 -4.36 14.32
N PHE A 128 1.77 -4.99 13.84
CA PHE A 128 2.26 -4.74 12.49
C PHE A 128 1.25 -5.20 11.43
N LEU A 129 0.60 -6.35 11.63
CA LEU A 129 -0.46 -6.85 10.76
C LEU A 129 -1.62 -5.84 10.62
N LEU A 130 -2.05 -5.23 11.73
CA LEU A 130 -3.09 -4.21 11.71
C LEU A 130 -2.71 -3.04 10.81
N PHE A 131 -1.52 -2.45 11.01
CA PHE A 131 -1.08 -1.30 10.22
C PHE A 131 -0.84 -1.64 8.74
N ALA A 132 -0.35 -2.85 8.46
CA ALA A 132 -0.19 -3.33 7.09
C ALA A 132 -1.54 -3.46 6.38
N LEU A 133 -2.56 -4.05 7.03
CA LEU A 133 -3.90 -4.18 6.46
C LEU A 133 -4.57 -2.82 6.25
N VAL A 134 -4.47 -1.92 7.24
CA VAL A 134 -4.99 -0.54 7.10
C VAL A 134 -4.34 0.17 5.91
N SER A 135 -3.02 0.06 5.76
CA SER A 135 -2.30 0.69 4.64
C SER A 135 -2.69 0.08 3.30
N LEU A 136 -2.84 -1.24 3.21
CA LEU A 136 -3.29 -1.93 2.00
C LEU A 136 -4.70 -1.49 1.58
N THR A 137 -5.64 -1.40 2.52
CA THR A 137 -6.98 -0.88 2.25
C THR A 137 -6.92 0.59 1.83
N GLY A 138 -6.06 1.40 2.45
CA GLY A 138 -5.83 2.79 2.06
C GLY A 138 -5.30 2.92 0.62
N ILE A 139 -4.33 2.09 0.23
CA ILE A 139 -3.78 2.10 -1.14
C ILE A 139 -4.82 1.59 -2.14
N TRP A 140 -5.66 0.64 -1.76
CA TRP A 140 -6.79 0.23 -2.59
C TRP A 140 -7.77 1.40 -2.83
N LEU A 141 -8.14 2.13 -1.77
CA LEU A 141 -8.97 3.35 -1.87
C LEU A 141 -8.29 4.45 -2.69
N GLU A 142 -6.97 4.57 -2.61
CA GLU A 142 -6.19 5.51 -3.42
C GLU A 142 -6.33 5.19 -4.91
N ARG A 143 -6.20 3.92 -5.32
CA ARG A 143 -6.41 3.52 -6.72
C ARG A 143 -7.85 3.78 -7.17
N TYR A 144 -8.82 3.53 -6.29
CA TYR A 144 -10.22 3.88 -6.55
C TYR A 144 -10.40 5.39 -6.78
N LEU A 145 -9.81 6.23 -5.93
CA LEU A 145 -9.86 7.69 -6.02
C LEU A 145 -9.14 8.23 -7.27
N GLU A 146 -8.05 7.61 -7.71
CA GLU A 146 -7.34 8.03 -8.92
C GLU A 146 -8.10 7.70 -10.19
N ILE A 147 -8.82 6.57 -10.23
CA ILE A 147 -9.45 6.04 -11.45
C ILE A 147 -10.89 6.52 -11.60
N VAL A 148 -11.74 6.30 -10.59
CA VAL A 148 -13.20 6.37 -10.74
C VAL A 148 -13.74 7.77 -11.03
N PRO A 149 -13.25 8.86 -10.42
CA PRO A 149 -13.70 10.21 -10.76
C PRO A 149 -13.51 10.56 -12.25
N SER A 150 -12.49 9.98 -12.90
CA SER A 150 -12.26 10.18 -14.34
C SER A 150 -13.24 9.41 -15.22
N ILE A 151 -13.83 8.33 -14.73
CA ILE A 151 -14.74 7.46 -15.50
C ILE A 151 -16.20 7.89 -15.33
N ASN A 152 -16.58 8.27 -14.10
CA ASN A 152 -17.96 8.62 -13.78
C ASN A 152 -18.25 10.13 -13.86
N GLY A 153 -17.32 10.92 -14.42
CA GLY A 153 -17.46 12.37 -14.58
C GLY A 153 -17.50 13.14 -13.26
N GLY A 154 -16.91 12.61 -12.19
CA GLY A 154 -16.92 13.24 -10.87
C GLY A 154 -18.22 13.03 -10.09
N ALA A 155 -19.12 12.15 -10.55
CA ALA A 155 -20.21 11.66 -9.71
C ALA A 155 -19.64 11.08 -8.41
N GLY A 156 -20.41 11.13 -7.32
CA GLY A 156 -19.92 10.68 -6.01
C GLY A 156 -19.43 9.22 -5.99
N PRO A 157 -18.69 8.82 -4.93
CA PRO A 157 -18.20 7.45 -4.81
C PRO A 157 -19.37 6.47 -4.79
N ALA A 158 -19.27 5.44 -5.62
CA ALA A 158 -20.21 4.33 -5.70
C ALA A 158 -19.43 3.04 -5.43
N LEU A 159 -19.25 2.70 -4.15
CA LEU A 159 -18.65 1.43 -3.75
C LEU A 159 -19.76 0.37 -3.71
N GLY A 160 -19.70 -0.60 -4.61
CA GLY A 160 -20.71 -1.63 -4.73
C GLY A 160 -20.14 -3.03 -4.92
N LEU A 161 -21.03 -3.93 -5.36
CA LEU A 161 -20.67 -5.31 -5.69
C LEU A 161 -19.60 -5.42 -6.78
N PRO A 162 -19.54 -4.56 -7.83
CA PRO A 162 -18.49 -4.65 -8.84
C PRO A 162 -17.09 -4.46 -8.25
N GLU A 163 -16.89 -3.43 -7.43
CA GLU A 163 -15.59 -3.12 -6.81
C GLU A 163 -15.14 -4.24 -5.87
N LEU A 164 -16.06 -4.73 -5.03
CA LEU A 164 -15.78 -5.82 -4.11
C LEU A 164 -15.55 -7.15 -4.84
N GLY A 165 -16.36 -7.45 -5.85
CA GLY A 165 -16.27 -8.68 -6.63
C GLY A 165 -14.96 -8.79 -7.42
N VAL A 166 -14.55 -7.71 -8.09
CA VAL A 166 -13.27 -7.65 -8.80
C VAL A 166 -12.10 -7.76 -7.82
N THR A 167 -12.18 -7.07 -6.68
CA THR A 167 -11.14 -7.14 -5.64
C THR A 167 -11.01 -8.54 -5.06
N ALA A 168 -12.14 -9.20 -4.75
CA ALA A 168 -12.17 -10.56 -4.26
C ALA A 168 -11.66 -11.57 -5.30
N LEU A 169 -11.99 -11.37 -6.58
CA LEU A 169 -11.53 -12.21 -7.68
C LEU A 169 -10.00 -12.14 -7.82
N PHE A 170 -9.44 -10.93 -8.00
CA PHE A 170 -7.99 -10.79 -8.21
C PHE A 170 -7.19 -11.07 -6.94
N GLY A 171 -7.68 -10.65 -5.77
CA GLY A 171 -7.08 -11.00 -4.49
C GLY A 171 -7.11 -12.51 -4.24
N GLY A 172 -8.22 -13.17 -4.56
CA GLY A 172 -8.36 -14.62 -4.47
C GLY A 172 -7.43 -15.35 -5.43
N LEU A 173 -7.33 -14.92 -6.69
CA LEU A 173 -6.40 -15.48 -7.68
C LEU A 173 -4.94 -15.31 -7.25
N PHE A 174 -4.58 -14.15 -6.68
CA PHE A 174 -3.25 -13.92 -6.14
C PHE A 174 -2.93 -14.89 -4.98
N LEU A 175 -3.85 -15.03 -4.02
CA LEU A 175 -3.67 -15.95 -2.89
C LEU A 175 -3.64 -17.42 -3.33
N LEU A 176 -4.45 -17.78 -4.33
CA LEU A 176 -4.45 -19.11 -4.96
C LEU A 176 -3.10 -19.38 -5.63
N SER A 177 -2.58 -18.43 -6.41
CA SER A 177 -1.27 -18.53 -7.06
C SER A 177 -0.15 -18.71 -6.03
N LEU A 178 -0.15 -17.91 -4.97
CA LEU A 178 0.82 -18.01 -3.88
C LEU A 178 0.73 -19.37 -3.16
N GLY A 179 -0.49 -19.81 -2.84
CA GLY A 179 -0.73 -21.10 -2.19
C GLY A 179 -0.31 -22.29 -3.06
N TRP A 180 -0.59 -22.22 -4.36
CA TRP A 180 -0.19 -23.25 -5.32
C TRP A 180 1.33 -23.32 -5.46
N PHE A 181 2.00 -22.17 -5.53
CA PHE A 181 3.47 -22.11 -5.53
C PHE A 181 4.04 -22.69 -4.23
N ALA A 182 3.50 -22.30 -3.07
CA ALA A 182 3.94 -22.78 -1.76
C ALA A 182 3.76 -24.28 -1.55
N ALA A 183 2.73 -24.88 -2.17
CA ALA A 183 2.50 -26.32 -2.11
C ALA A 183 3.44 -27.12 -3.03
N ARG A 184 3.97 -26.50 -4.09
CA ARG A 184 4.78 -27.20 -5.09
C ARG A 184 6.28 -27.00 -4.92
N TYR A 185 6.70 -25.85 -4.38
CA TYR A 185 8.09 -25.46 -4.26
C TYR A 185 8.44 -25.07 -2.82
N PRO A 186 9.68 -25.33 -2.37
CA PRO A 186 10.13 -24.86 -1.07
C PRO A 186 10.15 -23.33 -1.03
N MET A 187 9.33 -22.73 -0.17
CA MET A 187 9.26 -21.27 -0.01
C MET A 187 10.53 -20.66 0.58
N LEU A 188 11.32 -21.47 1.27
CA LEU A 188 12.56 -21.07 1.91
C LEU A 188 13.70 -21.91 1.36
N SER A 189 14.77 -21.25 0.91
CA SER A 189 16.01 -21.92 0.58
C SER A 189 16.68 -22.39 1.87
N PRO A 190 17.06 -23.69 1.99
CA PRO A 190 17.77 -24.20 3.16
C PRO A 190 19.05 -23.42 3.49
N ARG A 191 19.77 -22.98 2.45
CA ARG A 191 20.99 -22.18 2.60
C ARG A 191 20.71 -20.83 3.26
N LEU A 192 19.71 -20.10 2.78
CA LEU A 192 19.36 -18.79 3.35
C LEU A 192 18.79 -18.93 4.77
N ALA A 193 18.09 -20.02 5.06
CA ALA A 193 17.61 -20.32 6.39
C ALA A 193 18.78 -20.54 7.37
N ALA A 194 19.80 -21.30 6.99
CA ALA A 194 21.00 -21.50 7.80
C ALA A 194 21.73 -20.18 8.08
N ASP A 195 22.02 -19.39 7.03
CA ASP A 195 22.68 -18.08 7.17
C ASP A 195 21.89 -17.13 8.10
N THR A 196 20.56 -17.20 8.06
CA THR A 196 19.69 -16.37 8.91
C THR A 196 19.77 -16.79 10.38
N LEU A 197 19.77 -18.10 10.66
CA LEU A 197 19.91 -18.63 12.02
C LEU A 197 21.27 -18.27 12.63
N GLU A 198 22.35 -18.35 11.86
CA GLU A 198 23.67 -17.92 12.31
C GLU A 198 23.69 -16.43 12.69
N ARG A 199 23.10 -15.56 11.85
CA ARG A 199 23.00 -14.11 12.11
C ARG A 199 22.03 -13.71 13.23
N GLU A 200 21.15 -14.61 13.64
CA GLU A 200 20.28 -14.41 14.81
C GLU A 200 21.00 -14.76 16.11
N HIS A 201 22.00 -15.65 16.06
CA HIS A 201 22.80 -16.04 17.22
C HIS A 201 23.93 -15.05 17.54
N HIS A 202 24.28 -14.18 16.58
CA HIS A 202 25.29 -13.12 16.69
C HIS A 202 24.66 -11.73 16.79
#